data_AF-A0A162S2K5-F1
#
_entry.id   AF-A0A162S2K5-F1
#
_cell.length_a   1.000
_cell.length_b   1.000
_cell.length_c   1.000
_cell.angle_alpha   90.00
_cell.angle_beta   90.00
_cell.angle_gamma   90.00
#
_symmetry.space_group_name_H-M   'P 1'
#
loop_
_entity.id
_entity.type
_entity.pdbx_description
1 polymer ?
#
loop_
_entity_poly.entity_id
_entity_poly.type
_entity_poly.pdbx_seq_one_letter_code
_entity_poly.pdbx_strand_id
1 'polypeptide(L)'
;MKEYYRCIKEYIGSVNMAVKSLIIIGFIALAETILTIFFDPYNQTSPTDVSIRSVMSSIFGFIFGAQTTENSNITSKKLQTFISCTVAIICLLTSVAVHWLNVNQTGASAVEIRNLLFASVGFLLSRAKE
;
A
#
# COMPACT_ATOMS: atom_id res chain seq x y z
N MET A 1 11.17 24.94 -7.05
CA MET A 1 9.87 24.44 -6.56
C MET A 1 8.76 24.42 -7.61
N LYS A 2 8.53 25.47 -8.42
CA LYS A 2 7.46 25.48 -9.46
C LYS A 2 7.61 24.42 -10.55
N GLU A 3 8.84 24.18 -11.05
CA GLU A 3 9.08 23.13 -12.06
C GLU A 3 8.84 21.71 -11.52
N TYR A 4 9.24 21.46 -10.28
CA TYR A 4 9.03 20.17 -9.62
C TYR A 4 7.55 19.84 -9.46
N TYR A 5 6.75 20.84 -9.06
CA TYR A 5 5.29 20.71 -8.98
C TYR A 5 4.64 20.44 -10.35
N ARG A 6 5.17 21.06 -11.42
CA ARG A 6 4.66 20.82 -12.78
C ARG A 6 4.95 19.39 -13.23
N CYS A 7 6.17 18.91 -13.01
CA CYS A 7 6.58 17.55 -13.35
C CYS A 7 5.75 16.50 -12.58
N ILE A 8 5.52 16.70 -11.28
CA ILE A 8 4.64 15.85 -10.48
C ILE A 8 3.20 15.87 -11.01
N LYS A 9 2.67 17.04 -11.33
CA LYS A 9 1.29 17.17 -11.83
C LYS A 9 1.12 16.51 -13.20
N GLU A 10 2.09 16.63 -14.08
CA GLU A 10 2.11 15.98 -15.40
C GLU A 10 2.22 14.45 -15.24
N TYR A 11 3.09 13.96 -14.35
CA TYR A 11 3.23 12.54 -14.04
C TYR A 11 1.94 11.96 -13.45
N ILE A 12 1.35 12.61 -12.44
CA ILE A 12 0.06 12.22 -11.86
C ILE A 12 -1.06 12.32 -12.90
N GLY A 13 -0.98 13.26 -13.84
CA GLY A 13 -1.93 13.38 -14.95
C GLY A 13 -1.89 12.19 -15.90
N SER A 14 -0.71 11.61 -16.15
CA SER A 14 -0.50 10.55 -17.13
C SER A 14 -0.63 9.13 -16.57
N VAL A 15 -0.56 8.94 -15.25
CA VAL A 15 -0.65 7.59 -14.66
C VAL A 15 -2.07 7.08 -14.41
N ASN A 16 -2.22 5.76 -14.53
CA ASN A 16 -3.46 5.03 -14.30
C ASN A 16 -3.94 5.11 -12.84
N MET A 17 -5.25 4.89 -12.64
CA MET A 17 -5.89 4.96 -11.31
C MET A 17 -5.27 4.01 -10.29
N ALA A 18 -4.73 2.87 -10.74
CA ALA A 18 -4.02 1.92 -9.89
C ALA A 18 -2.72 2.52 -9.33
N VAL A 19 -1.92 3.16 -10.19
CA VAL A 19 -0.68 3.85 -9.79
C VAL A 19 -0.99 4.98 -8.80
N LYS A 20 -2.03 5.78 -9.06
CA LYS A 20 -2.47 6.84 -8.14
C LYS A 20 -2.83 6.28 -6.76
N SER A 21 -3.53 5.16 -6.74
CA SER A 21 -3.92 4.47 -5.51
C SER A 21 -2.70 3.92 -4.76
N LEU A 22 -1.75 3.30 -5.49
CA LEU A 22 -0.50 2.80 -4.92
C LEU A 22 0.34 3.93 -4.32
N ILE A 23 0.44 5.08 -4.99
CA ILE A 23 1.15 6.23 -4.44
C ILE A 23 0.56 6.64 -3.08
N ILE A 24 -0.77 6.74 -2.98
CA ILE A 24 -1.45 7.09 -1.72
C ILE A 24 -1.16 6.05 -0.64
N ILE A 25 -1.37 4.76 -0.94
CA ILE A 25 -1.15 3.65 0.00
C ILE A 25 0.32 3.60 0.45
N GLY A 26 1.25 3.80 -0.48
CA GLY A 26 2.69 3.83 -0.22
C GLY A 26 3.08 4.97 0.71
N PHE A 27 2.55 6.18 0.50
CA PHE A 27 2.80 7.31 1.40
C PHE A 27 2.22 7.10 2.80
N ILE A 28 1.03 6.49 2.93
CA ILE A 28 0.47 6.15 4.25
C ILE A 28 1.35 5.12 4.96
N ALA A 29 1.77 4.06 4.25
CA ALA A 29 2.65 3.03 4.82
C ALA A 29 4.04 3.58 5.20
N LEU A 30 4.55 4.53 4.41
CA LEU A 30 5.79 5.26 4.71
C LEU A 30 5.64 6.13 5.96
N ALA A 31 4.55 6.89 6.06
CA ALA A 31 4.26 7.72 7.22
C ALA A 31 4.18 6.86 8.49
N GLU A 32 3.48 5.73 8.44
CA GLU A 32 3.42 4.79 9.56
C GLU A 32 4.82 4.27 9.93
N THR A 33 5.61 3.82 8.94
CA THR A 33 6.97 3.32 9.18
C THR A 33 7.87 4.40 9.81
N ILE A 34 7.71 5.67 9.42
CA ILE A 34 8.43 6.78 10.04
C ILE A 34 7.96 6.97 11.50
N LEU A 35 6.65 6.91 11.76
CA LEU A 35 6.11 7.06 13.10
C LEU A 35 6.58 5.94 14.04
N THR A 36 6.61 4.69 13.59
CA THR A 36 7.08 3.56 14.42
C THR A 36 8.56 3.69 14.79
N ILE A 37 9.39 4.29 13.93
CA ILE A 37 10.80 4.60 14.27
C ILE A 37 10.90 5.58 15.44
N PHE A 38 10.08 6.63 15.47
CA PHE A 38 10.19 7.69 16.48
C PHE A 38 9.44 7.41 17.78
N PHE A 39 8.34 6.67 17.72
CA PHE A 39 7.39 6.56 18.83
C PHE A 39 7.22 5.14 19.39
N ASP A 40 7.59 4.09 18.65
CA ASP A 40 7.56 2.70 19.14
C ASP A 40 8.81 1.90 18.74
N PRO A 41 10.00 2.30 19.26
CA PRO A 41 11.26 1.65 18.90
C PRO A 41 11.38 0.20 19.38
N TYR A 42 10.53 -0.25 20.31
CA TYR A 42 10.62 -1.59 20.91
C TYR A 42 9.75 -2.63 20.19
N ASN A 43 8.71 -2.20 19.47
CA ASN A 43 7.77 -3.09 18.78
C ASN A 43 8.01 -3.20 17.26
N GLN A 44 9.19 -2.84 16.77
CA GLN A 44 9.52 -2.87 15.33
C GLN A 44 9.58 -4.29 14.73
N THR A 45 9.46 -5.34 15.56
CA THR A 45 9.40 -6.74 15.12
C THR A 45 7.98 -7.29 15.07
N SER A 46 6.98 -6.44 15.34
CA SER A 46 5.59 -6.84 15.34
C SER A 46 5.18 -7.37 13.97
N PRO A 47 4.41 -8.48 13.88
CA PRO A 47 3.99 -9.04 12.60
C PRO A 47 3.24 -8.04 11.72
N THR A 48 2.54 -7.09 12.33
CA THR A 48 1.83 -6.01 11.64
C THR A 48 2.79 -4.97 11.08
N ASP A 49 3.76 -4.49 11.87
CA ASP A 49 4.79 -3.55 11.41
C ASP A 49 5.59 -4.11 10.22
N VAL A 50 6.03 -5.38 10.33
CA VAL A 50 6.74 -6.07 9.24
C VAL A 50 5.89 -6.10 7.97
N SER A 51 4.59 -6.30 8.10
CA SER A 51 3.69 -6.38 6.94
C SER A 51 3.49 -5.01 6.27
N ILE A 52 3.34 -3.95 7.06
CA ILE A 52 3.25 -2.57 6.55
C ILE A 52 4.55 -2.18 5.82
N ARG A 53 5.72 -2.53 6.38
CA ARG A 53 7.02 -2.29 5.73
C ARG A 53 7.20 -3.09 4.45
N SER A 54 6.77 -4.35 4.42
CA SER A 54 6.78 -5.14 3.18
C SER A 54 5.90 -4.52 2.10
N VAL A 55 4.68 -4.09 2.44
CA VAL A 55 3.78 -3.38 1.52
C VAL A 55 4.43 -2.10 0.99
N MET A 56 4.98 -1.28 1.89
CA MET A 56 5.70 -0.06 1.53
C MET A 56 6.84 -0.37 0.54
N SER A 57 7.68 -1.35 0.86
CA SER A 57 8.82 -1.75 0.03
C SER A 57 8.37 -2.25 -1.35
N SER A 58 7.28 -3.00 -1.44
CA SER A 58 6.74 -3.46 -2.73
C SER A 58 6.22 -2.31 -3.58
N ILE A 59 5.52 -1.35 -2.97
CA ILE A 59 4.98 -0.18 -3.68
C ILE A 59 6.11 0.71 -4.19
N PHE A 60 7.07 1.08 -3.33
CA PHE A 60 8.18 1.92 -3.76
C PHE A 60 9.16 1.17 -4.68
N GLY A 61 9.32 -0.15 -4.49
CA GLY A 61 10.04 -0.99 -5.44
C GLY A 61 9.43 -0.96 -6.84
N PHE A 62 8.10 -0.94 -6.95
CA PHE A 62 7.42 -0.73 -8.23
C PHE A 62 7.65 0.68 -8.79
N ILE A 63 7.47 1.72 -7.96
CA ILE A 63 7.62 3.13 -8.39
C ILE A 63 9.06 3.40 -8.88
N PHE A 64 10.08 2.84 -8.21
CA PHE A 64 11.49 3.06 -8.53
C PHE A 64 12.07 2.07 -9.56
N GLY A 65 11.52 0.85 -9.67
CA GLY A 65 12.13 -0.24 -10.43
C GLY A 65 11.26 -0.85 -11.54
N ALA A 66 10.02 -0.38 -11.73
CA ALA A 66 9.10 -0.81 -12.80
C ALA A 66 8.98 -2.33 -12.98
N GLN A 67 8.97 -3.10 -11.89
CA GLN A 67 8.71 -4.54 -11.94
C GLN A 67 7.28 -4.85 -11.50
N THR A 68 6.52 -5.52 -12.37
CA THR A 68 5.47 -6.52 -12.03
C THR A 68 4.88 -7.13 -13.31
N THR A 69 4.09 -8.19 -13.16
CA THR A 69 3.54 -9.02 -14.23
C THR A 69 2.12 -8.56 -14.59
N GLU A 70 1.83 -8.39 -15.88
CA GLU A 70 0.49 -8.03 -16.37
C GLU A 70 -0.52 -9.15 -16.08
N ASN A 71 -1.71 -8.77 -15.63
CA ASN A 71 -2.84 -9.69 -15.53
C ASN A 71 -3.98 -9.25 -16.47
N SER A 72 -4.15 -9.95 -17.58
CA SER A 72 -5.07 -9.59 -18.67
C SER A 72 -6.52 -10.04 -18.46
N ASN A 73 -6.84 -10.78 -17.38
CA ASN A 73 -8.10 -11.55 -17.30
C ASN A 73 -9.24 -10.85 -16.55
N ILE A 74 -9.67 -9.63 -16.94
CA ILE A 74 -10.73 -8.89 -16.22
C ILE A 74 -11.63 -8.02 -17.12
N THR A 75 -12.95 -8.21 -16.99
CA THR A 75 -14.03 -7.55 -17.74
C THR A 75 -14.38 -6.13 -17.26
N SER A 76 -14.06 -5.75 -16.01
CA SER A 76 -14.45 -4.46 -15.40
C SER A 76 -13.30 -3.76 -14.65
N LYS A 77 -12.26 -3.36 -15.38
CA LYS A 77 -10.98 -2.87 -14.81
C LYS A 77 -11.13 -1.73 -13.79
N LYS A 78 -11.94 -0.70 -14.08
CA LYS A 78 -12.09 0.48 -13.20
C LYS A 78 -12.74 0.16 -11.85
N LEU A 79 -13.79 -0.65 -11.86
CA LEU A 79 -14.54 -1.00 -10.65
C LEU A 79 -13.69 -1.88 -9.71
N GLN A 80 -12.94 -2.83 -10.26
CA GLN A 80 -12.10 -3.71 -9.46
C GLN A 80 -10.89 -2.98 -8.86
N THR A 81 -10.27 -2.06 -9.61
CA THR A 81 -9.24 -1.17 -9.07
C THR A 81 -9.79 -0.31 -7.93
N PHE A 82 -11.02 0.21 -8.05
CA PHE A 82 -11.65 0.99 -7.00
C PHE A 82 -11.95 0.17 -5.73
N ILE A 83 -12.49 -1.04 -5.90
CA ILE A 83 -12.74 -1.97 -4.79
C ILE A 83 -11.42 -2.35 -4.11
N SER A 84 -10.41 -2.74 -4.90
CA SER A 84 -9.10 -3.13 -4.37
C SER A 84 -8.40 -1.99 -3.63
N CYS A 85 -8.51 -0.76 -4.14
CA CYS A 85 -8.03 0.45 -3.46
C CYS A 85 -8.74 0.66 -2.11
N THR A 86 -10.07 0.56 -2.10
CA THR A 86 -10.87 0.72 -0.88
C THR A 86 -10.50 -0.32 0.18
N VAL A 87 -10.39 -1.58 -0.23
CA VAL A 87 -9.97 -2.69 0.65
C VAL A 87 -8.56 -2.46 1.17
N ALA A 88 -7.60 -2.10 0.32
CA ALA A 88 -6.22 -1.83 0.74
C ALA A 88 -6.14 -0.70 1.77
N ILE A 89 -6.89 0.40 1.58
CA ILE A 89 -6.92 1.52 2.54
C ILE A 89 -7.51 1.07 3.88
N ILE A 90 -8.64 0.34 3.89
CA ILE A 90 -9.27 -0.14 5.12
C ILE A 90 -8.34 -1.10 5.87
N CYS A 91 -7.72 -2.05 5.16
CA CYS A 91 -6.79 -3.01 5.76
C CYS A 91 -5.54 -2.33 6.31
N LEU A 92 -5.02 -1.30 5.63
CA LEU A 92 -3.88 -0.52 6.09
C LEU A 92 -4.22 0.26 7.37
N LEU A 93 -5.33 1.02 7.38
CA LEU A 93 -5.77 1.76 8.57
C LEU A 93 -6.05 0.84 9.75
N THR A 94 -6.64 -0.34 9.50
CA THR A 94 -6.86 -1.35 10.54
C THR A 94 -5.54 -1.88 11.09
N SER A 95 -4.55 -2.11 10.21
CA SER A 95 -3.21 -2.59 10.62
C SER A 95 -2.49 -1.55 11.48
N VAL A 96 -2.56 -0.28 11.10
CA VAL A 96 -2.08 0.86 11.91
C VAL A 96 -2.75 0.85 13.27
N ALA A 97 -4.08 0.82 13.33
CA ALA A 97 -4.82 0.82 14.60
C ALA A 97 -4.45 -0.37 15.51
N VAL A 98 -4.31 -1.57 14.92
CA VAL A 98 -3.89 -2.78 15.66
C VAL A 98 -2.49 -2.62 16.25
N HIS A 99 -1.57 -1.97 15.53
CA HIS A 99 -0.22 -1.69 16.02
C HIS A 99 -0.24 -0.75 17.24
N TRP A 100 -0.88 0.42 17.12
CA TRP A 100 -0.92 1.42 18.19
C TRP A 100 -1.75 1.02 19.41
N LEU A 101 -2.82 0.26 19.22
CA LEU A 101 -3.69 -0.19 20.33
C LEU A 101 -3.14 -1.44 21.04
N ASN A 102 -1.97 -1.97 20.63
CA ASN A 102 -1.38 -3.19 21.18
C ASN A 102 -2.37 -4.38 21.22
N VAL A 103 -3.24 -4.47 20.21
CA VAL A 103 -4.20 -5.57 20.07
C VAL A 103 -3.45 -6.84 19.65
N ASN A 104 -3.96 -8.01 20.01
CA ASN A 104 -3.35 -9.30 19.65
C ASN A 104 -3.11 -9.42 18.13
N GLN A 105 -1.85 -9.26 17.73
CA GLN A 105 -1.42 -9.25 16.32
C GLN A 105 -1.29 -10.66 15.71
N THR A 106 -1.29 -11.70 16.55
CA THR A 106 -1.23 -13.10 16.12
C THR A 106 -2.61 -13.74 16.01
N GLY A 107 -3.67 -13.01 16.39
CA GLY A 107 -5.04 -13.46 16.19
C GLY A 107 -5.35 -13.69 14.71
N ALA A 108 -6.16 -14.71 14.42
CA ALA A 108 -6.54 -15.07 13.05
C ALA A 108 -7.06 -13.88 12.24
N SER A 109 -7.87 -13.00 12.85
CA SER A 109 -8.39 -11.80 12.19
C SER A 109 -7.29 -10.82 11.78
N ALA A 110 -6.25 -10.63 12.60
CA ALA A 110 -5.13 -9.75 12.27
C ALA A 110 -4.24 -10.35 11.16
N VAL A 111 -4.15 -11.68 11.09
CA VAL A 111 -3.47 -12.39 9.98
C VAL A 111 -4.25 -12.17 8.67
N GLU A 112 -5.57 -12.38 8.68
CA GLU A 112 -6.43 -12.22 7.50
C GLU A 112 -6.41 -10.79 6.96
N ILE A 113 -6.43 -9.78 7.83
CA ILE A 113 -6.33 -8.36 7.40
C ILE A 113 -5.02 -8.09 6.66
N ARG A 114 -3.91 -8.67 7.13
CA ARG A 114 -2.60 -8.51 6.47
C ARG A 114 -2.54 -9.26 5.14
N ASN A 115 -3.09 -10.47 5.08
CA ASN A 115 -3.21 -11.22 3.83
C ASN A 115 -4.06 -10.48 2.80
N LEU A 116 -5.18 -9.91 3.22
CA LEU A 116 -6.07 -9.13 2.36
C LEU A 116 -5.41 -7.82 1.89
N LEU A 117 -4.60 -7.19 2.75
CA LEU A 117 -3.76 -6.05 2.38
C LEU A 117 -2.75 -6.44 1.29
N PHE A 118 -2.01 -7.54 1.47
CA PHE A 118 -1.05 -8.03 0.47
C PHE A 118 -1.72 -8.39 -0.85
N ALA A 119 -2.87 -9.08 -0.80
CA ALA A 119 -3.62 -9.45 -1.99
C ALA A 119 -4.11 -8.20 -2.75
N SER A 120 -4.65 -7.21 -2.03
CA SER A 120 -5.15 -5.97 -2.64
C SER A 120 -4.02 -5.13 -3.24
N VAL A 121 -2.90 -4.98 -2.53
CA VAL A 121 -1.73 -4.27 -3.04
C VAL A 121 -1.12 -5.00 -4.23
N GLY A 122 -0.99 -6.33 -4.16
CA GLY A 122 -0.50 -7.16 -5.26
C GLY A 122 -1.37 -7.03 -6.52
N PHE A 123 -2.70 -6.98 -6.35
CA PHE A 123 -3.63 -6.71 -7.44
C PHE A 123 -3.43 -5.31 -8.05
N LEU A 124 -3.34 -4.27 -7.21
CA LEU A 124 -3.10 -2.90 -7.66
C LEU A 124 -1.76 -2.79 -8.40
N LEU A 125 -0.71 -3.45 -7.93
CA LEU A 125 0.60 -3.53 -8.59
C LEU A 125 0.49 -4.18 -9.97
N SER A 126 -0.19 -5.32 -10.08
CA SER A 126 -0.42 -5.98 -11.38
C SER A 126 -1.18 -5.11 -12.38
N ARG A 127 -2.07 -4.23 -11.89
CA ARG A 127 -2.83 -3.28 -12.72
C ARG A 127 -2.08 -2.00 -13.04
N ALA A 128 -1.05 -1.66 -12.28
CA ALA A 128 -0.29 -0.43 -12.44
C ALA A 128 0.68 -0.47 -13.64
N LYS A 129 0.91 -1.66 -14.21
CA LYS A 129 1.70 -1.87 -15.42
C LYS A 129 0.92 -1.68 -16.72
N GLU A 130 -0.41 -1.79 -16.69
CA GLU A 130 -1.27 -1.38 -17.83
C GLU A 130 -1.15 0.12 -18.07
#